data_AF-A0A3D2P415-F1
#
_entry.id   AF-A0A3D2P415-F1
#
_cell.length_a   1.000
_cell.length_b   1.000
_cell.length_c   1.000
_cell.angle_alpha   90.00
_cell.angle_beta   90.00
_cell.angle_gamma   90.00
#
_symmetry.space_group_name_H-M   'P 1'
#
loop_
_entity.id
_entity.type
_entity.pdbx_description
1 polymer ?
#
loop_
_entity_poly.entity_id
_entity_poly.type
_entity_poly.pdbx_seq_one_letter_code
_entity_poly.pdbx_strand_id
1 'polypeptide(L)'
;MKLLQKLSNFWPRPMVRRVTTGGKIMATVDLTVRGRVYTVGCADGEEADVRELGKIVGKKIDMLVAGGLQASDAHLLLLVSLMLAEEQSFEKPGEVPADLLQDAPHEYVADQTTQGRLDEERLQDLVGRIQDMRNSIDDLARSLAKL
;
A
#
# COMPACT_ATOMS: atom_id res chain seq x y z
N MET A 1 0.81 19.68 17.99
CA MET A 1 -0.66 19.60 17.80
C MET A 1 -1.11 19.57 16.33
N LYS A 2 -0.53 20.36 15.42
CA LYS A 2 -0.96 20.39 13.99
C LYS A 2 -0.71 19.08 13.20
N LEU A 3 0.32 18.30 13.55
CA LEU A 3 0.58 16.99 12.92
C LEU A 3 -0.52 15.97 13.21
N LEU A 4 -1.00 15.90 14.46
CA LEU A 4 -2.07 14.97 14.85
C LEU A 4 -3.39 15.30 14.14
N GLN A 5 -3.65 16.58 13.90
CA GLN A 5 -4.85 17.03 13.19
C GLN A 5 -4.78 16.70 11.69
N LYS A 6 -3.59 16.85 11.07
CA LYS A 6 -3.34 16.45 9.68
C LYS A 6 -3.46 14.93 9.49
N LEU A 7 -2.98 14.15 10.46
CA LEU A 7 -3.15 12.69 10.51
C LEU A 7 -4.63 12.28 10.71
N SER A 8 -5.42 13.06 11.47
CA SER A 8 -6.85 12.80 11.62
C SER A 8 -7.67 13.10 10.35
N ASN A 9 -7.17 14.01 9.50
CA ASN A 9 -7.79 14.38 8.23
C ASN A 9 -7.34 13.47 7.06
N PHE A 10 -6.19 12.82 7.20
CA PHE A 10 -5.66 11.86 6.23
C PHE A 10 -6.49 10.58 6.14
N TRP A 11 -7.29 10.29 7.16
CA TRP A 11 -8.03 9.07 7.29
C TRP A 11 -9.54 9.39 7.33
N PRO A 12 -10.36 8.84 6.42
CA PRO A 12 -11.79 9.12 6.42
C PRO A 12 -12.40 8.70 7.78
N ARG A 13 -13.27 9.56 8.32
CA ARG A 13 -13.91 9.39 9.65
C ARG A 13 -14.52 8.00 9.95
N PRO A 14 -15.02 7.18 8.99
CA PRO A 14 -15.42 5.79 9.28
C PRO A 14 -14.28 4.84 9.68
N MET A 15 -13.02 5.19 9.42
CA MET A 15 -11.89 4.26 9.57
C MET A 15 -11.00 4.60 10.78
N VAL A 16 -11.07 5.83 11.31
CA VAL A 16 -10.39 6.25 12.57
C VAL A 16 -11.07 5.66 13.80
N ARG A 17 -12.36 5.31 13.69
CA ARG A 17 -13.16 4.84 14.82
C ARG A 17 -12.95 3.36 15.16
N ARG A 18 -12.25 2.61 14.30
CA ARG A 18 -12.27 1.13 14.27
C ARG A 18 -11.21 0.44 15.13
N VAL A 19 -10.09 1.11 15.41
CA VAL A 19 -8.97 0.54 16.18
C VAL A 19 -8.60 1.54 17.26
N THR A 20 -8.92 1.23 18.52
CA THR A 20 -8.70 2.14 19.64
C THR A 20 -7.44 1.74 20.40
N THR A 21 -6.36 2.51 20.23
CA THR A 21 -5.12 2.31 21.02
C THR A 21 -5.15 3.09 22.35
N GLY A 22 -6.23 3.85 22.64
CA GLY A 22 -6.28 4.73 23.82
C GLY A 22 -7.65 5.25 24.27
N GLY A 23 -8.76 4.65 23.84
CA GLY A 23 -10.11 5.00 24.28
C GLY A 23 -10.87 3.74 24.67
N LYS A 24 -11.64 3.79 25.76
CA LYS A 24 -12.36 2.68 26.43
C LYS A 24 -12.55 1.43 25.54
N ILE A 25 -11.64 0.46 25.72
CA ILE A 25 -11.69 -0.86 25.08
C ILE A 25 -12.91 -1.61 25.63
N MET A 26 -13.84 -2.02 24.76
CA MET A 26 -15.03 -2.78 25.16
C MET A 26 -15.02 -4.23 24.66
N ALA A 27 -14.23 -4.52 23.62
CA ALA A 27 -13.98 -5.87 23.12
C ALA A 27 -12.51 -6.05 22.66
N THR A 28 -12.06 -7.30 22.58
CA THR A 28 -10.71 -7.67 22.12
C THR A 28 -10.78 -8.81 21.11
N VAL A 29 -9.94 -8.76 20.09
CA VAL A 29 -9.82 -9.80 19.07
C VAL A 29 -8.38 -10.25 18.95
N ASP A 30 -8.19 -11.56 18.89
CA ASP A 30 -6.90 -12.17 18.59
C ASP A 30 -6.72 -12.31 17.07
N LEU A 31 -5.64 -11.72 16.56
CA LEU A 31 -5.23 -11.78 15.17
C LEU A 31 -3.99 -12.65 15.05
N THR A 32 -4.01 -13.61 14.13
CA THR A 32 -2.82 -14.43 13.84
C THR A 32 -2.14 -13.91 12.58
N VAL A 33 -0.88 -13.50 12.69
CA VAL A 33 -0.05 -13.01 11.58
C VAL A 33 1.30 -13.74 11.63
N ARG A 34 1.67 -14.44 10.55
CA ARG A 34 2.89 -15.29 10.46
C ARG A 34 3.09 -16.24 11.66
N GLY A 35 2.00 -16.82 12.17
CA GLY A 35 2.04 -17.75 13.31
C GLY A 35 2.24 -17.08 14.68
N ARG A 36 2.23 -15.73 14.75
CA ARG A 36 2.20 -14.98 16.01
C ARG A 36 0.80 -14.46 16.26
N VAL A 37 0.37 -14.50 17.52
CA VAL A 37 -0.93 -13.97 17.96
C VAL A 37 -0.75 -12.55 18.49
N TYR A 38 -1.57 -11.63 17.99
CA TYR A 38 -1.64 -10.23 18.39
C TYR A 38 -3.05 -9.92 18.88
N THR A 39 -3.17 -9.54 20.15
CA THR A 39 -4.46 -9.11 20.73
C THR A 39 -4.67 -7.63 20.46
N VAL A 40 -5.78 -7.29 19.80
CA VAL A 40 -6.14 -5.92 19.42
C VAL A 40 -7.47 -5.53 20.05
N GLY A 41 -7.51 -4.33 20.63
CA GLY A 41 -8.74 -3.73 21.15
C GLY A 41 -9.62 -3.17 20.04
N CYS A 42 -10.92 -3.45 20.10
CA CYS A 42 -11.91 -2.95 19.15
C CYS A 42 -13.16 -2.41 19.87
N ALA A 43 -14.00 -1.68 19.12
CA ALA A 43 -15.34 -1.35 19.60
C ALA A 43 -16.26 -2.57 19.51
N ASP A 44 -17.35 -2.51 20.27
CA ASP A 44 -18.41 -3.54 20.25
C ASP A 44 -19.05 -3.63 18.86
N GLY A 45 -19.09 -4.84 18.30
CA GLY A 45 -19.63 -5.11 16.96
C GLY A 45 -18.65 -4.95 15.80
N GLU A 46 -17.41 -4.54 16.04
CA GLU A 46 -16.37 -4.38 15.01
C GLU A 46 -15.40 -5.58 14.94
N GLU A 47 -15.62 -6.64 15.71
CA GLU A 47 -14.72 -7.78 15.82
C GLU A 47 -14.53 -8.50 14.49
N ALA A 48 -15.60 -8.62 13.71
CA ALA A 48 -15.58 -9.25 12.39
C ALA A 48 -14.72 -8.44 11.40
N ASP A 49 -14.88 -7.12 11.40
CA ASP A 49 -14.12 -6.22 10.53
C ASP A 49 -12.65 -6.19 10.89
N VAL A 50 -12.32 -6.13 12.19
CA VAL A 50 -10.92 -6.17 12.66
C VAL A 50 -10.26 -7.49 12.30
N ARG A 51 -10.99 -8.61 12.38
CA ARG A 51 -10.50 -9.91 11.94
C ARG A 51 -10.25 -9.95 10.43
N GLU A 52 -11.13 -9.35 9.64
CA GLU A 52 -10.94 -9.28 8.19
C GLU A 52 -9.76 -8.40 7.80
N LEU A 53 -9.57 -7.25 8.46
CA LEU A 53 -8.38 -6.41 8.29
C LEU A 53 -7.10 -7.18 8.64
N GLY A 54 -7.11 -7.97 9.71
CA GLY A 54 -5.99 -8.85 10.06
C GLY A 54 -5.65 -9.86 8.97
N LYS A 55 -6.64 -10.45 8.30
CA LYS A 55 -6.42 -11.34 7.15
C LYS A 55 -5.82 -10.61 5.96
N ILE A 56 -6.24 -9.37 5.69
CA ILE A 56 -5.68 -8.55 4.61
C ILE A 56 -4.19 -8.30 4.86
N VAL A 57 -3.83 -7.93 6.10
CA VAL A 57 -2.42 -7.76 6.49
C VAL A 57 -1.64 -9.06 6.28
N GLY A 58 -2.17 -10.20 6.74
CA GLY A 58 -1.55 -11.52 6.54
C GLY A 58 -1.29 -11.83 5.06
N LYS A 59 -2.30 -11.66 4.21
CA LYS A 59 -2.18 -11.88 2.76
C LYS A 59 -1.08 -11.02 2.13
N LYS A 60 -0.98 -9.73 2.49
CA LYS A 60 0.06 -8.85 1.95
C LYS A 60 1.46 -9.27 2.39
N ILE A 61 1.60 -9.74 3.63
CA ILE A 61 2.87 -10.29 4.11
C ILE A 61 3.24 -11.55 3.33
N ASP A 62 2.28 -12.46 3.12
CA ASP A 62 2.51 -13.68 2.34
C ASP A 62 2.92 -13.38 0.91
N MET A 63 2.35 -12.34 0.29
CA MET A 63 2.76 -11.85 -1.04
C MET A 63 4.22 -11.37 -1.06
N LEU A 64 4.64 -10.59 -0.05
CA LEU A 64 6.03 -10.13 0.06
C LEU A 64 7.01 -11.31 0.21
N VAL A 65 6.66 -12.28 1.05
CA VAL A 65 7.48 -13.47 1.28
C VAL A 65 7.54 -14.36 0.04
N ALA A 66 6.41 -14.54 -0.67
CA ALA A 66 6.35 -15.27 -1.93
C ALA A 66 7.20 -14.62 -3.03
N GLY A 67 7.36 -13.29 -3.00
CA GLY A 67 8.29 -12.54 -3.85
C GLY A 67 9.77 -12.70 -3.49
N GLY A 68 10.10 -13.56 -2.51
CA GLY A 68 11.48 -13.82 -2.09
C GLY A 68 12.01 -12.83 -1.03
N LEU A 69 11.17 -11.93 -0.51
CA LEU A 69 11.59 -10.99 0.51
C LEU A 69 11.74 -11.69 1.87
N GLN A 70 12.99 -11.93 2.28
CA GLN A 70 13.32 -12.42 3.62
C GLN A 70 13.72 -11.24 4.51
N ALA A 71 12.81 -10.83 5.40
CA ALA A 71 13.04 -9.76 6.36
C ALA A 71 12.40 -10.10 7.71
N SER A 72 12.75 -9.30 8.73
CA SER A 72 12.12 -9.40 10.05
C SER A 72 10.64 -9.04 9.98
N ASP A 73 9.85 -9.56 10.92
CA ASP A 73 8.41 -9.31 10.98
C ASP A 73 8.10 -7.80 11.08
N ALA A 74 8.92 -7.04 11.82
CA ALA A 74 8.78 -5.59 11.93
C ALA A 74 8.96 -4.86 10.59
N HIS A 75 9.93 -5.29 9.77
CA HIS A 75 10.18 -4.69 8.47
C HIS A 75 9.07 -5.05 7.47
N LEU A 76 8.61 -6.31 7.46
CA LEU A 76 7.48 -6.71 6.61
C LEU A 76 6.20 -5.96 6.97
N LEU A 77 5.92 -5.78 8.27
CA LEU A 77 4.78 -4.99 8.72
C LEU A 77 4.91 -3.51 8.32
N LEU A 78 6.11 -2.93 8.36
CA LEU A 78 6.37 -1.58 7.85
C LEU A 78 6.05 -1.49 6.35
N LEU A 79 6.57 -2.40 5.54
CA LEU A 79 6.28 -2.45 4.10
C LEU A 79 4.80 -2.59 3.81
N VAL A 80 4.11 -3.50 4.50
CA VAL A 80 2.66 -3.68 4.35
C VAL A 80 1.88 -2.43 4.78
N SER A 81 2.34 -1.73 5.83
CA SER A 81 1.72 -0.46 6.25
C SER A 81 1.86 0.64 5.20
N LEU A 82 3.02 0.70 4.51
CA LEU A 82 3.23 1.62 3.39
C LEU A 82 2.34 1.26 2.20
N MET A 83 2.27 -0.02 1.83
CA MET A 83 1.38 -0.50 0.76
C MET A 83 -0.10 -0.18 1.03
N LEU A 84 -0.56 -0.35 2.28
CA LEU A 84 -1.94 -0.03 2.69
C LEU A 84 -2.20 1.48 2.75
N ALA A 85 -1.18 2.29 3.04
CA ALA A 85 -1.28 3.74 3.03
C ALA A 85 -1.37 4.29 1.60
N GLU A 86 -0.63 3.70 0.65
CA GLU A 86 -0.68 4.09 -0.75
C GLU A 86 -2.02 3.80 -1.43
N GLU A 87 -2.70 2.71 -1.05
CA GLU A 87 -4.05 2.39 -1.56
C GLU A 87 -5.08 3.48 -1.25
N GLN A 88 -4.87 4.28 -0.20
CA GLN A 88 -5.77 5.37 0.19
C GLN A 88 -5.44 6.69 -0.50
N SER A 89 -4.28 6.79 -1.15
CA SER A 89 -3.77 8.03 -1.77
C SER A 89 -4.46 8.40 -3.08
N PHE A 90 -5.39 7.57 -3.58
CA PHE A 90 -6.03 7.76 -4.88
C PHE A 90 -7.42 8.43 -4.84
N GLU A 91 -7.80 9.06 -3.74
CA GLU A 91 -9.05 9.83 -3.68
C GLU A 91 -8.82 11.34 -3.47
N LYS A 92 -8.75 12.01 -4.63
CA LYS A 92 -8.91 13.46 -4.94
C LYS A 92 -7.65 14.33 -5.07
N PRO A 93 -7.26 14.70 -6.31
CA PRO A 93 -6.77 16.06 -6.56
C PRO A 93 -7.96 17.01 -6.43
N GLY A 94 -8.02 17.81 -5.36
CA GLY A 94 -9.11 18.77 -5.17
C GLY A 94 -8.96 19.56 -3.88
N GLU A 95 -8.91 20.89 -4.03
CA GLU A 95 -8.77 21.93 -3.01
C GLU A 95 -7.39 22.08 -2.36
N VAL A 96 -6.47 22.70 -3.10
CA VAL A 96 -5.48 23.58 -2.46
C VAL A 96 -6.27 24.79 -1.94
N PRO A 97 -6.30 25.08 -0.63
CA PRO A 97 -6.92 26.30 -0.12
C PRO A 97 -6.26 27.48 -0.80
N ALA A 98 -7.05 28.32 -1.49
CA ALA A 98 -6.59 29.53 -2.19
C ALA A 98 -5.79 30.49 -1.28
N ASP A 99 -5.87 30.31 0.04
CA ASP A 99 -5.20 31.08 1.07
C ASP A 99 -3.69 30.76 1.24
N LEU A 100 -3.17 29.71 0.61
CA LEU A 100 -1.73 29.38 0.65
C LEU A 100 -0.93 29.95 -0.53
N LEU A 101 -1.55 30.73 -1.43
CA LEU A 101 -0.91 31.26 -2.63
C LEU A 101 -0.45 32.72 -2.52
N GLN A 102 -0.61 33.39 -1.38
CA GLN A 102 -0.27 34.82 -1.29
C GLN A 102 1.14 35.17 -0.83
N ASP A 103 1.96 34.22 -0.36
CA ASP A 103 3.30 34.54 0.18
C ASP A 103 4.43 33.62 -0.33
N ALA A 104 4.58 33.48 -1.64
CA ALA A 104 5.82 32.93 -2.20
C ALA A 104 6.28 33.69 -3.45
N PRO A 105 7.19 34.67 -3.32
CA PRO A 105 8.04 35.08 -4.41
C PRO A 105 9.18 34.07 -4.52
N HIS A 106 8.98 32.99 -5.27
CA HIS A 106 10.08 32.27 -5.92
C HIS A 106 9.57 31.56 -7.17
N GLU A 107 10.06 32.06 -8.29
CA GLU A 107 10.03 31.50 -9.62
C GLU A 107 10.45 30.03 -9.59
N TYR A 108 9.48 29.12 -9.66
CA TYR A 108 9.72 27.71 -9.95
C TYR A 108 9.61 27.53 -11.45
N VAL A 109 10.73 27.65 -12.15
CA VAL A 109 10.85 27.15 -13.52
C VAL A 109 10.95 25.63 -13.43
N ALA A 110 9.80 24.96 -13.32
CA ALA A 110 9.70 23.55 -13.67
C ALA A 110 9.68 23.45 -15.19
N ASP A 111 10.88 23.32 -15.72
CA ASP A 111 11.17 22.83 -17.05
C ASP A 111 10.49 21.47 -17.25
N GLN A 112 9.45 21.50 -18.10
CA GLN A 112 8.97 20.46 -19.02
C GLN A 112 9.12 19.00 -18.58
N THR A 113 8.01 18.36 -18.20
CA THR A 113 7.34 17.29 -19.01
C THR A 113 6.20 16.68 -18.20
N THR A 114 5.07 17.36 -18.22
CA THR A 114 3.76 16.71 -18.11
C THR A 114 3.48 16.02 -19.45
N GLN A 115 4.05 14.83 -19.70
CA GLN A 115 3.59 13.98 -20.83
C GLN A 115 4.12 12.54 -20.72
N GLY A 116 3.72 11.83 -19.68
CA GLY A 116 3.77 10.36 -19.66
C GLY A 116 2.46 9.78 -20.17
N ARG A 117 1.90 10.28 -21.27
CA ARG A 117 0.85 9.52 -21.97
C ARG A 117 1.53 8.23 -22.39
N LEU A 118 1.18 7.12 -21.75
CA LEU A 118 1.66 5.81 -22.16
C LEU A 118 1.04 5.56 -23.53
N ASP A 119 1.73 5.99 -24.59
CA ASP A 119 1.28 5.76 -25.95
C ASP A 119 1.16 4.25 -26.15
N GLU A 120 0.02 3.82 -26.70
CA GLU A 120 -0.34 2.41 -26.91
C GLU A 120 0.80 1.63 -27.59
N GLU A 121 1.55 2.28 -28.47
CA GLU A 121 2.74 1.72 -29.13
C GLU A 121 3.84 1.28 -28.15
N ARG A 122 4.12 2.08 -27.12
CA ARG A 122 5.13 1.73 -26.10
C ARG A 122 4.64 0.61 -25.18
N LEU A 123 3.33 0.54 -24.92
CA LEU A 123 2.75 -0.58 -24.18
C LEU A 123 2.84 -1.87 -24.99
N GLN A 124 2.58 -1.82 -26.29
CA GLN A 124 2.71 -2.97 -27.19
C GLN A 124 4.16 -3.45 -27.32
N ASP A 125 5.13 -2.53 -27.41
CA ASP A 125 6.57 -2.88 -27.39
C ASP A 125 6.97 -3.60 -26.10
N LEU A 126 6.55 -3.08 -24.94
CA LEU A 126 6.84 -3.70 -23.65
C LEU A 126 6.21 -5.09 -23.52
N VAL A 127 4.98 -5.27 -23.99
CA VAL A 127 4.30 -6.57 -24.00
C VAL A 127 5.04 -7.57 -24.90
N GLY A 128 5.46 -7.14 -26.10
CA GLY A 128 6.25 -7.96 -27.02
C GLY A 128 7.56 -8.43 -26.39
N ARG A 129 8.32 -7.51 -25.77
CA ARG A 129 9.57 -7.83 -25.08
C ARG A 129 9.39 -8.82 -23.92
N ILE A 130 8.28 -8.75 -23.20
CA ILE A 130 7.95 -9.70 -22.13
C ILE A 130 7.63 -11.09 -22.71
N GLN A 131 6.93 -11.17 -23.84
CA GLN A 131 6.64 -12.43 -24.52
C GLN A 131 7.91 -13.08 -25.11
N ASP A 132 8.80 -12.29 -25.69
CA ASP A 132 10.09 -12.78 -26.19
C ASP A 132 10.95 -13.36 -25.06
N MET A 133 10.99 -12.67 -23.91
CA MET A 133 11.68 -13.15 -22.71
C MET A 133 11.13 -14.51 -22.25
N ARG A 134 9.80 -14.66 -22.24
CA ARG A 134 9.13 -15.92 -21.86
C ARG A 134 9.52 -17.06 -22.80
N ASN A 135 9.50 -16.83 -24.10
CA ASN A 135 9.86 -17.84 -25.09
C ASN A 135 11.32 -18.26 -24.95
N SER A 136 12.22 -17.30 -24.67
CA SER A 136 13.63 -17.61 -24.42
C SER A 136 13.83 -18.48 -23.17
N ILE A 137 13.08 -18.22 -22.09
CA ILE A 137 13.10 -19.06 -20.89
C ILE A 137 12.62 -20.49 -21.20
N ASP A 138 11.54 -20.64 -21.97
CA ASP A 138 11.01 -21.95 -22.36
C ASP A 138 12.01 -22.73 -23.22
N ASP A 139 12.69 -22.06 -24.14
CA ASP A 139 13.70 -22.69 -25.00
C ASP A 139 14.96 -23.09 -24.22
N LEU A 140 15.40 -22.26 -23.26
CA LEU A 140 16.46 -22.63 -22.32
C LEU A 140 16.08 -23.86 -21.50
N ALA A 141 14.84 -23.93 -20.98
CA ALA A 141 14.34 -25.08 -20.24
C ALA A 141 14.32 -26.35 -21.09
N ARG A 142 13.91 -26.27 -22.36
CA ARG A 142 13.93 -27.39 -23.31
C ARG A 142 15.35 -27.83 -23.67
N SER A 143 16.29 -26.89 -23.80
CA SER A 143 17.70 -27.17 -24.05
C SER A 143 18.32 -27.94 -22.89
N LEU A 144 18.02 -27.55 -21.65
CA LEU A 144 18.50 -28.23 -20.46
C LEU A 144 17.89 -29.63 -20.31
N ALA A 145 16.62 -29.83 -20.71
CA ALA A 145 15.96 -31.13 -20.66
C ALA A 145 16.48 -32.16 -21.70
N LYS A 146 17.30 -31.73 -22.66
CA LYS A 146 17.91 -32.59 -23.70
C LYS A 146 19.36 -32.98 -23.41
N LEU A 147 19.96 -32.45 -22.34
CA LEU A 147 21.26 -32.83 -21.80
C LEU A 147 21.09 -33.96 -20.77
#